data_AF-A0A522SKP1-F1
#
_entry.id   AF-A0A522SKP1-F1
#
_cell.length_a   1.000
_cell.length_b   1.000
_cell.length_c   1.000
_cell.angle_alpha   90.00
_cell.angle_beta   90.00
_cell.angle_gamma   90.00
#
_symmetry.space_group_name_H-M   'P 1'
#
loop_
_entity.id
_entity.type
_entity.pdbx_description
1 polymer ?
#
loop_
_entity_poly.entity_id
_entity_poly.type
_entity_poly.pdbx_seq_one_letter_code
_entity_poly.pdbx_strand_id
1 'polypeptide(L)'
;MNYILMKWAIGGFLCLIQFFSLSTPVSAQMIFCGKASSDLYKVLIRNDFKVKRYDSPSVAITSAPDAAVIFIIANGYPKIKNEIAPELLQLARKKNLRLYIEYPVKLPGLSISDTVIEARLERGIIVSDDFDKDLEPMSILGINDCHIIPAKVDSPLIVLGNVAGFDKAVYGVKDVKTYPGTPAIKQRLVFL
;
A
#
# COMPACT_ATOMS: atom_id res chain seq x y z
N MET A 1 -55.81 19.53 41.41
CA MET A 1 -54.68 20.39 41.00
C MET A 1 -53.42 19.57 41.26
N ASN A 2 -52.51 19.38 40.29
CA ASN A 2 -51.17 18.72 40.40
C ASN A 2 -50.91 17.54 39.44
N TYR A 3 -51.48 17.53 38.23
CA TYR A 3 -51.02 16.65 37.13
C TYR A 3 -50.13 17.36 36.10
N ILE A 4 -49.69 18.59 36.38
CA ILE A 4 -48.89 19.41 35.43
C ILE A 4 -47.40 19.43 35.78
N LEU A 5 -47.00 19.04 37.00
CA LEU A 5 -45.59 19.13 37.42
C LEU A 5 -44.73 17.89 37.12
N MET A 6 -45.31 16.78 36.64
CA MET A 6 -44.58 15.53 36.40
C MET A 6 -44.37 15.19 34.92
N LYS A 7 -44.48 16.18 34.02
CA LYS A 7 -44.09 16.02 32.60
C LYS A 7 -42.78 16.72 32.24
N TRP A 8 -42.23 17.55 33.12
CA TRP A 8 -40.99 18.29 32.87
C TRP A 8 -39.72 17.59 33.35
N ALA A 9 -39.85 16.43 34.04
CA ALA A 9 -38.68 15.65 34.48
C ALA A 9 -38.19 14.63 33.43
N ILE A 10 -38.94 14.39 32.35
CA ILE A 10 -38.58 13.42 31.29
C ILE A 10 -38.02 14.13 30.04
N GLY A 11 -38.16 15.46 29.96
CA GLY A 11 -37.71 16.28 28.83
C GLY A 11 -36.24 16.73 28.85
N GLY A 12 -35.45 16.32 29.85
CA GLY A 12 -34.08 16.81 30.05
C GLY A 12 -32.96 15.81 29.78
N PHE A 13 -33.28 14.53 29.50
CA PHE A 13 -32.27 13.46 29.39
C PHE A 13 -32.08 12.92 27.96
N LEU A 14 -32.57 13.63 26.95
CA LEU A 14 -32.47 13.20 25.55
C LEU A 14 -31.64 14.17 24.68
N CYS A 15 -30.68 14.89 25.27
CA CYS A 15 -29.88 15.89 24.56
C CYS A 15 -28.36 15.77 24.76
N LEU A 16 -27.86 14.64 25.30
CA LEU A 16 -26.44 14.45 25.62
C LEU A 16 -25.70 13.37 24.79
N ILE A 17 -26.37 12.69 23.85
CA ILE A 17 -25.73 11.67 22.99
C ILE A 17 -25.86 12.02 21.50
N GLN A 18 -25.92 13.32 21.17
CA GLN A 18 -25.82 13.81 19.80
C GLN A 18 -24.44 14.43 19.49
N PHE A 19 -23.41 14.08 20.26
CA PHE A 19 -22.04 14.04 19.72
C PHE A 19 -21.94 12.85 18.76
N PHE A 20 -22.68 12.96 17.66
CA PHE A 20 -22.38 12.23 16.44
C PHE A 20 -20.99 12.70 16.06
N SER A 21 -19.98 11.89 16.37
CA SER A 21 -18.63 12.08 15.88
C SER A 21 -18.72 12.23 14.37
N LEU A 22 -18.65 13.47 13.90
CA LEU A 22 -18.23 13.76 12.55
C LEU A 22 -16.78 13.29 12.50
N SER A 23 -16.58 11.99 12.24
CA SER A 23 -15.31 11.48 11.80
C SER A 23 -15.08 12.12 10.44
N THR A 24 -14.53 13.33 10.43
CA THR A 24 -13.93 13.87 9.22
C THR A 24 -12.94 12.80 8.77
N PRO A 25 -13.06 12.23 7.56
CA PRO A 25 -12.08 11.30 7.08
C PRO A 25 -10.75 12.06 7.13
N VAL A 26 -9.85 11.63 8.03
CA VAL A 26 -8.49 12.13 8.05
C VAL A 26 -7.96 11.78 6.68
N SER A 27 -7.83 12.78 5.81
CA SER A 27 -7.16 12.63 4.53
C SER A 27 -5.72 12.26 4.87
N ALA A 28 -5.42 10.96 4.83
CA ALA A 28 -4.11 10.45 5.19
C ALA A 28 -3.07 11.20 4.36
N GLN A 29 -2.13 11.86 5.04
CA GLN A 29 -1.09 12.60 4.36
C GLN A 29 -0.28 11.64 3.50
N MET A 30 -0.04 12.00 2.23
CA MET A 30 0.79 11.23 1.33
C MET A 30 2.23 11.74 1.39
N ILE A 31 3.16 10.82 1.62
CA ILE A 31 4.59 11.09 1.70
C ILE A 31 5.31 10.23 0.66
N PHE A 32 6.27 10.84 -0.03
CA PHE A 32 7.11 10.15 -1.01
C PHE A 32 8.57 10.23 -0.58
N CYS A 33 9.22 9.08 -0.49
CA CYS A 33 10.62 8.93 -0.19
C CYS A 33 11.34 8.42 -1.45
N GLY A 34 12.11 9.29 -2.09
CA GLY A 34 12.81 8.99 -3.34
C GLY A 34 13.18 10.24 -4.13
N LYS A 35 13.91 10.06 -5.23
CA LYS A 35 14.33 11.14 -6.12
C LYS A 35 13.14 11.83 -6.77
N ALA A 36 13.21 13.16 -6.90
CA ALA A 36 12.22 13.95 -7.66
C ALA A 36 12.18 13.58 -9.16
N SER A 37 13.24 12.95 -9.68
CA SER A 37 13.29 12.44 -11.05
C SER A 37 12.52 11.13 -11.25
N SER A 38 12.02 10.49 -10.18
CA SER A 38 11.22 9.27 -10.26
C SER A 38 9.95 9.51 -11.07
N ASP A 39 9.63 8.59 -11.98
CA ASP A 39 8.43 8.70 -12.80
C ASP A 39 7.16 8.62 -11.96
N LEU A 40 7.15 7.80 -10.91
CA LEU A 40 6.04 7.77 -9.95
C LEU A 40 5.85 9.14 -9.27
N TYR A 41 6.94 9.79 -8.83
CA TYR A 41 6.84 11.13 -8.25
C TYR A 41 6.25 12.14 -9.25
N LYS A 42 6.74 12.14 -10.49
CA LYS A 42 6.23 13.02 -11.55
C LYS A 42 4.75 12.76 -11.82
N VAL A 43 4.32 11.50 -11.88
CA VAL A 43 2.91 11.13 -12.09
C VAL A 43 2.05 11.62 -10.93
N LEU A 44 2.48 11.44 -9.68
CA LEU A 44 1.73 11.94 -8.52
C LEU A 44 1.53 13.45 -8.59
N ILE A 45 2.60 14.22 -8.87
CA ILE A 45 2.51 15.68 -8.96
C ILE A 45 1.66 16.13 -10.16
N ARG A 46 1.79 15.47 -11.32
CA ARG A 46 0.99 15.78 -12.52
C ARG A 46 -0.50 15.52 -12.34
N ASN A 47 -0.89 14.66 -11.41
CA ASN A 47 -2.28 14.37 -11.06
C ASN A 47 -2.72 15.12 -9.78
N ASP A 48 -2.04 16.22 -9.45
CA ASP A 48 -2.39 17.12 -8.35
C ASP A 48 -2.43 16.48 -6.94
N PHE A 49 -1.75 15.35 -6.75
CA PHE A 49 -1.61 14.77 -5.42
C PHE A 49 -0.74 15.67 -4.54
N LYS A 50 -1.23 15.98 -3.33
CA LYS A 50 -0.47 16.70 -2.30
C LYS A 50 0.49 15.75 -1.61
N VAL A 51 1.74 15.73 -2.08
CA VAL A 51 2.77 14.81 -1.59
C VAL A 51 3.93 15.55 -0.95
N LYS A 52 4.32 15.14 0.27
CA LYS A 52 5.56 15.64 0.90
C LYS A 52 6.73 14.75 0.51
N ARG A 53 7.79 15.31 -0.07
CA ARG A 53 8.96 14.56 -0.54
C ARG A 53 10.08 14.54 0.51
N TYR A 54 10.71 13.38 0.67
CA TYR A 54 11.94 13.16 1.44
C TYR A 54 12.94 12.33 0.63
N ASP A 55 14.22 12.41 1.00
CA ASP A 55 15.29 11.62 0.37
C ASP A 55 15.66 10.38 1.19
N SER A 56 15.23 10.29 2.45
CA SER A 56 15.57 9.19 3.38
C SER A 56 14.33 8.57 4.03
N PRO A 57 14.23 7.23 4.09
CA PRO A 57 13.14 6.54 4.80
C PRO A 57 13.08 6.89 6.28
N SER A 58 14.24 7.09 6.93
CA SER A 58 14.29 7.41 8.37
C SER A 58 13.61 8.74 8.67
N VAL A 59 13.90 9.77 7.87
CA VAL A 59 13.32 11.09 8.00
C VAL A 59 11.83 11.07 7.64
N ALA A 60 11.46 10.36 6.57
CA ALA A 60 10.07 10.21 6.14
C ALA A 60 9.19 9.58 7.25
N ILE A 61 9.61 8.45 7.81
CA ILE A 61 8.88 7.72 8.86
C ILE A 61 8.83 8.53 10.17
N THR A 62 9.94 9.15 10.55
CA THR A 62 10.01 9.94 11.80
C THR A 62 9.16 11.21 11.72
N SER A 63 9.13 11.86 10.55
CA SER A 63 8.37 13.10 10.35
C SER A 63 6.90 12.88 10.01
N ALA A 64 6.52 11.65 9.63
CA ALA A 64 5.15 11.35 9.25
C ALA A 64 4.19 11.50 10.43
N PRO A 65 3.02 12.13 10.23
CA PRO A 65 1.93 12.05 11.20
C PRO A 65 1.38 10.63 11.25
N ASP A 66 0.65 10.33 12.31
CA ASP A 66 -0.01 9.03 12.46
C ASP A 66 -0.98 8.77 11.29
N ALA A 67 -1.12 7.50 10.93
CA ALA A 67 -1.94 7.02 9.81
C ALA A 67 -1.54 7.53 8.40
N ALA A 68 -0.39 8.18 8.23
CA ALA A 68 0.07 8.62 6.91
C ALA A 68 0.40 7.45 5.97
N VAL A 69 0.34 7.73 4.66
CA VAL A 69 0.74 6.82 3.59
C VAL A 69 2.13 7.22 3.09
N ILE A 70 3.08 6.28 3.06
CA ILE A 70 4.44 6.54 2.62
C ILE A 70 4.83 5.60 1.48
N PHE A 71 5.25 6.17 0.35
CA PHE A 71 5.91 5.46 -0.75
C PHE A 71 7.43 5.55 -0.56
N ILE A 72 8.11 4.42 -0.39
CA ILE A 72 9.56 4.31 -0.29
C ILE A 72 10.07 3.66 -1.58
N ILE A 73 10.66 4.46 -2.46
CA ILE A 73 11.05 4.08 -3.82
C ILE A 73 12.54 3.76 -3.88
N ALA A 74 12.90 2.73 -4.64
CA ALA A 74 14.26 2.22 -4.76
C ALA A 74 15.05 3.06 -5.77
N ASN A 75 15.73 4.10 -5.27
CA ASN A 75 16.46 5.09 -6.07
C ASN A 75 17.58 4.52 -6.98
N GLY A 76 18.01 3.29 -6.74
CA GLY A 76 19.03 2.60 -7.54
C GLY A 76 18.56 1.27 -8.09
N TYR A 77 17.25 1.03 -8.16
CA TYR A 77 16.68 -0.12 -8.84
C TYR A 77 17.24 -0.26 -10.27
N PRO A 78 17.56 -1.49 -10.72
CA PRO A 78 17.47 -2.77 -10.01
C PRO A 78 18.73 -3.14 -9.20
N LYS A 79 19.76 -2.29 -9.18
CA LYS A 79 21.08 -2.57 -8.58
C LYS A 79 21.10 -2.41 -7.06
N ILE A 80 20.28 -1.50 -6.53
CA ILE A 80 20.26 -1.15 -5.11
C ILE A 80 18.87 -1.42 -4.56
N LYS A 81 18.80 -2.28 -3.53
CA LYS A 81 17.60 -2.60 -2.76
C LYS A 81 17.41 -1.60 -1.62
N ASN A 82 16.16 -1.40 -1.18
CA ASN A 82 15.87 -0.58 -0.01
C ASN A 82 16.10 -1.38 1.28
N GLU A 83 16.97 -0.88 2.16
CA GLU A 83 17.12 -1.40 3.51
C GLU A 83 16.41 -0.49 4.51
N ILE A 84 15.47 -1.06 5.27
CA ILE A 84 14.75 -0.35 6.32
C ILE A 84 15.11 -1.00 7.65
N ALA A 85 15.66 -0.20 8.56
CA ALA A 85 15.99 -0.66 9.90
C ALA A 85 14.73 -1.20 10.61
N PRO A 86 14.82 -2.32 11.36
CA PRO A 86 13.68 -2.87 12.09
C PRO A 86 12.99 -1.85 13.00
N GLU A 87 13.75 -0.89 13.53
CA GLU A 87 13.25 0.08 14.51
C GLU A 87 12.37 1.12 13.84
N LEU A 88 12.66 1.45 12.58
CA LEU A 88 11.81 2.29 11.75
C LEU A 88 10.51 1.57 11.39
N LEU A 89 10.55 0.25 11.15
CA LEU A 89 9.34 -0.54 10.91
C LEU A 89 8.48 -0.63 12.17
N GLN A 90 9.08 -0.77 13.36
CA GLN A 90 8.38 -0.71 14.64
C GLN A 90 7.74 0.67 14.87
N LEU A 91 8.47 1.75 14.57
CA LEU A 91 7.94 3.11 14.66
C LEU A 91 6.77 3.31 13.69
N ALA A 92 6.90 2.83 12.45
CA ALA A 92 5.83 2.89 11.47
C ALA A 92 4.58 2.15 11.94
N ARG A 93 4.74 0.97 12.56
CA ARG A 93 3.63 0.22 13.19
C ARG A 93 2.99 1.02 14.32
N LYS A 94 3.79 1.60 15.23
CA LYS A 94 3.29 2.40 16.36
C LYS A 94 2.46 3.60 15.90
N LYS A 95 2.86 4.23 14.80
CA LYS A 95 2.17 5.36 14.16
C LYS A 95 1.04 4.94 13.20
N ASN A 96 0.76 3.65 13.07
CA ASN A 96 -0.20 3.11 12.10
C ASN A 96 0.06 3.56 10.65
N LEU A 97 1.33 3.70 10.24
CA LEU A 97 1.69 4.14 8.90
C LEU A 97 1.43 3.03 7.88
N ARG A 98 0.93 3.44 6.71
CA ARG A 98 0.78 2.55 5.55
C ARG A 98 1.99 2.70 4.65
N LEU A 99 2.79 1.65 4.53
CA LEU A 99 4.03 1.67 3.75
C LEU A 99 3.89 0.91 2.43
N TYR A 100 4.33 1.53 1.36
CA TYR A 100 4.70 0.90 0.11
C TYR A 100 6.22 0.91 0.02
N ILE A 101 6.87 -0.26 0.04
CA ILE A 101 8.32 -0.37 0.03
C ILE A 101 8.77 -1.06 -1.25
N GLU A 102 9.43 -0.30 -2.12
CA GLU A 102 9.97 -0.80 -3.38
C GLU A 102 11.28 -1.56 -3.16
N TYR A 103 11.37 -2.76 -3.72
CA TYR A 103 12.57 -3.58 -3.84
C TYR A 103 13.37 -3.73 -2.53
N PRO A 104 12.74 -4.20 -1.43
CA PRO A 104 13.41 -4.25 -0.14
C PRO A 104 14.43 -5.38 -0.02
N VAL A 105 15.44 -5.19 0.83
CA VAL A 105 16.40 -6.25 1.19
C VAL A 105 15.71 -7.36 1.98
N LYS A 106 14.96 -6.96 3.02
CA LYS A 106 14.29 -7.87 3.95
C LYS A 106 13.09 -7.17 4.58
N LEU A 107 12.06 -7.93 4.95
CA LEU A 107 10.96 -7.45 5.78
C LEU A 107 10.61 -8.48 6.86
N PRO A 108 10.31 -8.05 8.10
CA PRO A 108 9.90 -8.97 9.16
C PRO A 108 8.67 -9.77 8.75
N GLY A 109 8.75 -11.10 8.92
CA GLY A 109 7.65 -12.02 8.61
C GLY A 109 7.52 -12.39 7.13
N LEU A 110 8.44 -11.95 6.26
CA LEU A 110 8.40 -12.26 4.84
C LEU A 110 9.68 -12.99 4.39
N SER A 111 9.50 -14.14 3.75
CA SER A 111 10.58 -14.88 3.10
C SER A 111 10.84 -14.28 1.71
N ILE A 112 11.85 -13.42 1.61
CA ILE A 112 12.30 -12.82 0.35
C ILE A 112 13.52 -13.59 -0.16
N SER A 113 13.53 -13.93 -1.44
CA SER A 113 14.66 -14.58 -2.12
C SER A 113 15.80 -13.59 -2.39
N ASP A 114 17.04 -14.07 -2.25
CA ASP A 114 18.23 -13.31 -2.67
C ASP A 114 18.41 -13.30 -4.19
N THR A 115 17.88 -14.31 -4.88
CA THR A 115 17.90 -14.41 -6.34
C THR A 115 16.94 -13.40 -6.97
N VAL A 116 17.46 -12.61 -7.90
CA VAL A 116 16.69 -11.70 -8.74
C VAL A 116 16.26 -12.43 -10.01
N ILE A 117 14.98 -12.31 -10.35
CA ILE A 117 14.41 -12.78 -11.61
C ILE A 117 14.23 -11.57 -12.53
N GLU A 118 14.86 -11.62 -13.70
CA GLU A 118 14.59 -10.70 -14.80
C GLU A 118 13.39 -11.26 -15.58
N ALA A 119 12.25 -10.58 -15.50
CA ALA A 119 11.04 -10.94 -16.23
C ALA A 119 11.23 -10.61 -17.72
N ARG A 120 11.10 -11.64 -18.56
CA ARG A 120 11.26 -11.51 -20.01
C ARG A 120 9.98 -11.80 -20.76
N LEU A 121 9.31 -12.87 -20.36
CA LEU A 121 8.06 -13.32 -20.95
C LEU A 121 6.89 -13.18 -19.98
N GLU A 122 7.20 -13.08 -18.70
CA GLU A 122 6.23 -12.96 -17.62
C GLU A 122 5.50 -11.61 -17.72
N ARG A 123 4.19 -11.66 -17.47
CA ARG A 123 3.33 -10.48 -17.34
C ARG A 123 2.90 -10.32 -15.90
N GLY A 124 2.63 -9.08 -15.49
CA GLY A 124 1.96 -8.81 -14.23
C GLY A 124 0.50 -9.24 -14.34
N ILE A 125 -0.01 -9.95 -13.35
CA ILE A 125 -1.41 -10.39 -13.30
C ILE A 125 -1.99 -9.89 -11.98
N ILE A 126 -3.08 -9.13 -12.06
CA ILE A 126 -3.83 -8.73 -10.86
C ILE A 126 -4.49 -9.97 -10.26
N VAL A 127 -4.30 -10.20 -8.95
CA VAL A 127 -4.88 -11.35 -8.24
C VAL A 127 -5.69 -10.94 -7.01
N SER A 128 -5.66 -9.65 -6.64
CA SER A 128 -6.44 -9.08 -5.56
C SER A 128 -7.60 -8.24 -6.09
N ASP A 129 -8.65 -8.15 -5.29
CA ASP A 129 -9.81 -7.27 -5.41
C ASP A 129 -9.60 -5.87 -4.77
N ASP A 130 -8.38 -5.55 -4.31
CA ASP A 130 -8.03 -4.25 -3.71
C ASP A 130 -7.95 -3.10 -4.74
N PHE A 131 -7.97 -3.40 -6.04
CA PHE A 131 -7.94 -2.40 -7.12
C PHE A 131 -9.36 -2.03 -7.60
N ASP A 132 -9.48 -0.95 -8.36
CA ASP A 132 -10.79 -0.57 -8.91
C ASP A 132 -11.21 -1.46 -10.11
N LYS A 133 -12.39 -1.17 -10.66
CA LYS A 133 -12.99 -1.90 -11.78
C LYS A 133 -12.15 -1.91 -13.07
N ASP A 134 -11.19 -0.99 -13.23
CA ASP A 134 -10.32 -0.94 -14.39
C ASP A 134 -9.13 -1.92 -14.25
N LEU A 135 -8.92 -2.46 -13.05
CA LEU A 135 -7.89 -3.44 -12.70
C LEU A 135 -8.47 -4.61 -11.90
N GLU A 136 -9.51 -5.26 -12.45
CA GLU A 136 -10.10 -6.46 -11.85
C GLU A 136 -9.11 -7.64 -11.79
N PRO A 137 -9.31 -8.62 -10.90
CA PRO A 137 -8.57 -9.87 -10.93
C PRO A 137 -8.49 -10.50 -12.32
N MET A 138 -7.33 -11.06 -12.66
CA MET A 138 -6.92 -11.59 -13.96
C MET A 138 -6.61 -10.54 -15.04
N SER A 139 -6.67 -9.25 -14.74
CA SER A 139 -6.14 -8.23 -15.64
C SER A 139 -4.63 -8.39 -15.85
N ILE A 140 -4.17 -8.24 -17.08
CA ILE A 140 -2.77 -8.38 -17.49
C ILE A 140 -2.12 -7.00 -17.57
N LEU A 141 -0.93 -6.89 -17.00
CA LEU A 141 -0.07 -5.71 -17.04
C LEU A 141 1.23 -6.01 -17.77
N GLY A 142 1.57 -5.15 -18.74
CA GLY A 142 2.89 -5.11 -19.33
C GLY A 142 3.87 -4.41 -18.38
N ILE A 143 4.86 -5.14 -17.87
CA ILE A 143 5.94 -4.59 -17.04
C ILE A 143 7.26 -4.85 -17.77
N ASN A 144 7.81 -3.82 -18.42
CA ASN A 144 9.05 -3.93 -19.16
C ASN A 144 10.26 -3.86 -18.22
N ASP A 145 11.33 -4.59 -18.52
CA ASP A 145 12.60 -4.59 -17.77
C ASP A 145 12.43 -4.87 -16.26
N CYS A 146 11.48 -5.73 -15.92
CA CYS A 146 11.11 -5.98 -14.53
C CYS A 146 12.08 -6.97 -13.86
N HIS A 147 12.83 -6.46 -12.90
CA HIS A 147 13.64 -7.23 -11.96
C HIS A 147 12.85 -7.45 -10.67
N ILE A 148 12.69 -8.71 -10.27
CA ILE A 148 11.87 -9.10 -9.13
C ILE A 148 12.69 -9.93 -8.16
N ILE A 149 12.44 -9.69 -6.88
CA ILE A 149 12.83 -10.57 -5.80
C ILE A 149 11.60 -11.39 -5.38
N PRO A 150 11.55 -12.69 -5.69
CA PRO A 150 10.42 -13.54 -5.30
C PRO A 150 10.23 -13.51 -3.79
N ALA A 151 8.98 -13.44 -3.35
CA ALA A 151 8.65 -13.46 -1.94
C ALA A 151 7.46 -14.39 -1.70
N LYS A 152 7.49 -15.15 -0.60
CA LYS A 152 6.34 -15.96 -0.20
C LYS A 152 5.33 -15.07 0.52
N VAL A 153 4.24 -14.72 -0.15
CA VAL A 153 3.16 -13.85 0.36
C VAL A 153 1.83 -14.60 0.26
N ASP A 154 1.01 -14.56 1.31
CA ASP A 154 -0.28 -15.27 1.34
C ASP A 154 -1.36 -14.57 0.50
N SER A 155 -1.34 -13.23 0.44
CA SER A 155 -2.32 -12.42 -0.30
C SER A 155 -1.61 -11.35 -1.14
N PRO A 156 -0.95 -11.75 -2.25
CA PRO A 156 -0.33 -10.80 -3.18
C PRO A 156 -1.39 -9.93 -3.88
N LEU A 157 -1.00 -8.73 -4.28
CA LEU A 157 -1.83 -7.87 -5.14
C LEU A 157 -1.67 -8.23 -6.61
N ILE A 158 -0.41 -8.44 -7.00
CA ILE A 158 0.05 -8.70 -8.35
C ILE A 158 1.03 -9.87 -8.28
N VAL A 159 0.95 -10.79 -9.24
CA VAL A 159 1.96 -11.84 -9.45
C VAL A 159 2.53 -11.72 -10.85
N LEU A 160 3.76 -12.21 -11.06
CA LEU A 160 4.27 -12.38 -12.42
C LEU A 160 4.16 -13.82 -12.89
N GLY A 161 3.72 -14.03 -14.12
CA GLY A 161 3.60 -15.36 -14.70
C GLY A 161 3.51 -15.34 -16.22
N ASN A 162 3.76 -16.49 -16.82
CA ASN A 162 3.56 -16.70 -18.26
C ASN A 162 2.09 -17.04 -18.49
N VAL A 163 1.33 -16.08 -19.04
CA VAL A 163 -0.09 -16.22 -19.32
C VAL A 163 -0.39 -15.90 -20.77
N ALA A 164 -1.40 -16.55 -21.32
CA ALA A 164 -1.96 -16.22 -22.63
C ALA A 164 -3.12 -15.23 -22.49
N GLY A 165 -3.15 -14.26 -23.38
CA GLY A 165 -4.11 -13.14 -23.39
C GLY A 165 -3.41 -11.79 -23.55
N PHE A 166 -4.15 -10.79 -24.01
CA PHE A 166 -3.64 -9.42 -24.15
C PHE A 166 -3.96 -8.60 -22.89
N ASP A 167 -5.25 -8.43 -22.58
CA ASP A 167 -5.70 -7.65 -21.40
C ASP A 167 -6.12 -8.52 -20.21
N LYS A 168 -6.46 -9.79 -20.45
CA LYS A 168 -6.94 -10.72 -19.41
C LYS A 168 -6.29 -12.09 -19.54
N ALA A 169 -5.96 -12.71 -18.41
CA ALA A 169 -5.44 -14.08 -18.35
C ALA A 169 -6.61 -15.08 -18.51
N VAL A 170 -7.08 -15.27 -19.75
CA VAL A 170 -8.33 -15.99 -20.05
C VAL A 170 -8.31 -17.47 -19.66
N TYR A 171 -7.13 -18.08 -19.55
CA TYR A 171 -6.95 -19.46 -19.09
C TYR A 171 -6.64 -19.58 -17.59
N GLY A 172 -6.62 -18.45 -16.86
CA GLY A 172 -6.23 -18.39 -15.46
C GLY A 172 -4.73 -18.58 -15.22
N VAL A 173 -4.36 -18.71 -13.95
CA VAL A 173 -2.96 -18.77 -13.48
C VAL A 173 -2.60 -20.04 -12.70
N LYS A 174 -3.53 -20.98 -12.55
CA LYS A 174 -3.35 -22.16 -11.68
C LYS A 174 -2.30 -23.15 -12.20
N ASP A 175 -2.18 -23.26 -13.52
CA ASP A 175 -1.33 -24.26 -14.17
C ASP A 175 0.01 -23.71 -14.66
N VAL A 176 0.35 -22.48 -14.26
CA VAL A 176 1.60 -21.80 -14.68
C VAL A 176 2.45 -21.44 -13.49
N LYS A 177 3.78 -21.47 -13.67
CA LYS A 177 4.70 -21.02 -12.64
C LYS A 177 4.54 -19.51 -12.48
N THR A 178 4.08 -19.08 -11.31
CA THR A 178 3.96 -17.68 -10.94
C THR A 178 4.96 -17.30 -9.87
N TYR A 179 5.48 -16.09 -9.94
CA TYR A 179 6.32 -15.48 -8.93
C TYR A 179 5.51 -14.40 -8.22
N PRO A 180 4.97 -14.69 -7.01
CA PRO A 180 4.58 -13.62 -6.11
C PRO A 180 5.83 -12.82 -5.79
N GLY A 181 5.77 -11.55 -6.13
CA GLY A 181 6.93 -10.72 -6.17
C GLY A 181 6.51 -9.31 -6.44
N THR A 182 7.38 -8.40 -6.06
CA THR A 182 7.06 -7.00 -6.02
C THR A 182 8.24 -6.22 -6.57
N PRO A 183 8.02 -5.33 -7.56
CA PRO A 183 8.73 -4.06 -7.56
C PRO A 183 8.49 -3.39 -6.21
N ALA A 184 7.28 -3.43 -5.64
CA ALA A 184 7.04 -2.95 -4.29
C ALA A 184 5.98 -3.67 -3.46
N ILE A 185 6.32 -3.85 -2.19
CA ILE A 185 5.54 -4.54 -1.18
C ILE A 185 4.58 -3.52 -0.57
N LYS A 186 3.28 -3.69 -0.82
CA LYS A 186 2.25 -3.17 0.10
C LYS A 186 2.26 -4.10 1.30
N GLN A 187 2.98 -3.72 2.36
CA GLN A 187 2.68 -4.30 3.67
C GLN A 187 1.37 -3.66 4.12
N ARG A 188 0.26 -4.34 3.83
CA ARG A 188 -0.97 -4.19 4.60
C ARG A 188 -0.67 -4.85 5.96
N LEU A 189 0.04 -4.14 6.85
CA LEU A 189 -0.07 -4.39 8.29
C LEU A 189 -1.47 -3.94 8.70
N VAL A 190 -2.48 -4.70 8.28
CA VAL A 190 -3.85 -4.59 8.79
C VAL A 190 -3.83 -5.36 10.09
N PHE A 191 -3.71 -4.64 11.20
CA PHE A 191 -4.42 -5.09 12.38
C PHE A 191 -5.82 -4.51 12.23
N LEU A 192 -6.74 -5.39 11.80
CA LEU A 192 -8.19 -5.26 11.65
C LEU A 192 -8.72 -3.87 11.24
#